data_AF-A0A831LCV4-F1
#
_entry.id   AF-A0A831LCV4-F1
#
_cell.length_a   1.000
_cell.length_b   1.000
_cell.length_c   1.000
_cell.angle_alpha   90.00
_cell.angle_beta   90.00
_cell.angle_gamma   90.00
#
_symmetry.space_group_name_H-M   'P 1'
#
loop_
_entity.id
_entity.type
_entity.pdbx_description
1 polymer ?
#
loop_
_entity_poly.entity_id
_entity_poly.type
_entity_poly.pdbx_seq_one_letter_code
_entity_poly.pdbx_strand_id
1 'polypeptide(L)'
;MIVKAGLAWDCATPFQRYIEDCGIQCELITPHMMAAPYYRGRMVSLIIPTGFGNLAYTSLLPALRASSTRIEKFLMKGGNILVFGAMSPKPDAYNWMPVPVTYVNEYFSTPVVVDPHNPHARIMDDFDLSSIECDGYFSECSGEVLARTKDDRAIMISHEVGEGTLLVASLHEYPSSGFLNGFCSGETETLF
;
A
#
# COMPACT_ATOMS: atom_id res chain seq x y z
N MET A 1 -15.26 0.77 16.82
CA MET A 1 -14.40 0.72 15.63
C MET A 1 -13.18 1.60 15.86
N ILE A 2 -12.00 0.99 15.79
CA ILE A 2 -10.68 1.66 15.88
C ILE A 2 -10.32 2.12 14.47
N VAL A 3 -9.80 3.34 14.34
CA VAL A 3 -9.41 3.93 13.05
C VAL A 3 -7.96 4.38 13.14
N LYS A 4 -7.03 3.52 12.72
CA LYS A 4 -5.60 3.75 12.95
C LYS A 4 -4.71 3.14 11.88
N ALA A 5 -3.81 3.96 11.35
CA ALA A 5 -2.84 3.55 10.34
C ALA A 5 -1.40 3.87 10.78
N GLY A 6 -0.46 3.01 10.42
CA GLY A 6 0.94 3.35 10.32
C GLY A 6 1.26 3.84 8.91
N LEU A 7 2.02 4.92 8.78
CA LEU A 7 2.60 5.38 7.51
C LEU A 7 4.10 5.11 7.54
N ALA A 8 4.59 4.22 6.69
CA ALA A 8 6.00 3.92 6.64
C ALA A 8 6.74 4.93 5.75
N TRP A 9 7.50 5.85 6.36
CA TRP A 9 8.31 6.82 5.63
C TRP A 9 9.41 7.44 6.52
N ASP A 10 10.43 8.07 5.94
CA ASP A 10 11.56 8.62 6.71
C ASP A 10 11.19 9.84 7.56
N CYS A 11 10.21 10.64 7.12
CA CYS A 11 9.80 11.88 7.76
C CYS A 11 8.31 12.17 7.54
N ALA A 12 7.78 13.16 8.26
CA ALA A 12 6.41 13.61 8.09
C ALA A 12 6.18 14.13 6.65
N THR A 13 5.07 13.75 6.05
CA THR A 13 4.71 14.10 4.66
C THR A 13 3.31 14.71 4.60
N PRO A 14 2.98 15.44 3.51
CA PRO A 14 1.60 15.85 3.25
C PRO A 14 0.62 14.67 3.23
N PHE A 15 1.08 13.47 2.87
CA PHE A 15 0.24 12.28 2.88
C PHE A 15 -0.17 11.86 4.30
N GLN A 16 0.75 11.95 5.27
CA GLN A 16 0.39 11.76 6.69
C GLN A 16 -0.72 12.73 7.10
N ARG A 17 -0.57 14.00 6.74
CA ARG A 17 -1.57 15.02 7.08
C ARG A 17 -2.93 14.73 6.43
N TYR A 18 -2.93 14.29 5.19
CA TYR A 18 -4.15 13.89 4.49
C TYR A 18 -4.85 12.71 5.17
N ILE A 19 -4.10 11.69 5.60
CA ILE A 19 -4.66 10.55 6.36
C ILE A 19 -5.31 11.04 7.67
N GLU A 20 -4.66 11.96 8.39
CA GLU A 20 -5.21 12.57 9.60
C GLU A 20 -6.47 13.40 9.32
N ASP A 21 -6.49 14.17 8.23
CA ASP A 21 -7.65 14.96 7.81
C ASP A 21 -8.84 14.05 7.39
N CYS A 22 -8.59 12.79 7.00
CA CYS A 22 -9.61 11.74 6.81
C CYS A 22 -10.15 11.14 8.13
N GLY A 23 -9.72 11.66 9.29
CA GLY A 23 -10.15 11.21 10.62
C GLY A 23 -9.45 9.95 11.12
N ILE A 24 -8.30 9.59 10.52
CA ILE A 24 -7.54 8.38 10.88
C ILE A 24 -6.39 8.77 11.79
N GLN A 25 -6.21 8.08 12.91
CA GLN A 25 -5.01 8.25 13.72
C GLN A 25 -3.81 7.70 12.94
N CYS A 26 -2.91 8.57 12.48
CA CYS A 26 -1.74 8.19 11.70
C CYS A 26 -0.46 8.21 12.55
N GLU A 27 0.26 7.10 12.61
CA GLU A 27 1.59 7.02 13.22
C GLU A 27 2.65 6.95 12.12
N LEU A 28 3.62 7.86 12.12
CA LEU A 28 4.78 7.76 11.23
C LEU A 28 5.73 6.66 11.73
N ILE A 29 5.96 5.65 10.89
CA ILE A 29 6.85 4.53 11.16
C ILE A 29 8.10 4.71 10.32
N THR A 30 9.14 5.26 10.94
CA THR A 30 10.42 5.47 10.25
C THR A 30 11.11 4.14 9.91
N PRO A 31 11.99 4.10 8.90
CA PRO A 31 12.79 2.90 8.61
C PRO A 31 13.56 2.37 9.83
N HIS A 32 14.03 3.27 10.72
CA HIS A 32 14.69 2.90 11.97
C HIS A 32 13.74 2.22 12.96
N MET A 33 12.52 2.73 13.13
CA MET A 33 11.50 2.09 13.97
C MET A 33 11.07 0.75 13.38
N MET A 34 10.83 0.70 12.07
CA MET A 34 10.47 -0.52 11.36
C MET A 34 11.57 -1.58 11.53
N ALA A 35 12.84 -1.26 11.35
CA ALA A 35 13.92 -2.24 11.54
C ALA A 35 14.21 -2.58 13.01
N ALA A 36 13.66 -1.84 13.98
CA ALA A 36 13.95 -2.06 15.40
C ALA A 36 13.24 -3.33 15.93
N PRO A 37 13.95 -4.27 16.60
CA PRO A 37 13.36 -5.50 17.11
C PRO A 37 12.39 -5.29 18.28
N TYR A 38 12.48 -4.13 18.94
CA TYR A 38 11.66 -3.75 20.09
C TYR A 38 10.52 -2.78 19.73
N TYR A 39 10.40 -2.35 18.48
CA TYR A 39 9.23 -1.59 18.06
C TYR A 39 7.98 -2.47 18.16
N ARG A 40 6.92 -1.92 18.75
CA ARG A 40 5.66 -2.63 19.06
C ARG A 40 4.46 -1.73 18.72
N GLY A 41 4.44 -1.22 17.49
CA GLY A 41 3.31 -0.47 16.97
C GLY A 41 2.06 -1.34 16.90
N ARG A 42 0.92 -0.76 17.26
CA ARG A 42 -0.39 -1.40 17.08
C ARG A 42 -1.24 -0.53 16.18
N MET A 43 -1.74 -1.10 15.11
CA MET A 43 -2.51 -0.39 14.08
C MET A 43 -3.47 -1.35 13.38
N VAL A 44 -4.48 -0.80 12.71
CA VAL A 44 -5.34 -1.59 11.82
C VAL A 44 -4.61 -1.82 10.49
N SER A 45 -3.99 -0.75 9.97
CA SER A 45 -3.37 -0.80 8.65
C SER A 45 -1.96 -0.22 8.62
N LEU A 46 -1.15 -0.67 7.68
CA LEU A 46 0.14 -0.09 7.31
C LEU A 46 0.09 0.41 5.87
N ILE A 47 0.51 1.64 5.64
CA ILE A 47 0.57 2.27 4.33
C ILE A 47 2.03 2.49 3.95
N ILE A 48 2.42 1.99 2.77
CA ILE A 48 3.75 2.12 2.17
C ILE A 48 3.61 3.04 0.94
N PRO A 49 4.03 4.31 1.01
CA PRO A 49 3.84 5.29 -0.06
C PRO A 49 4.63 4.98 -1.34
N THR A 50 4.21 5.67 -2.40
CA THR A 50 4.90 5.68 -3.69
C THR A 50 6.36 6.06 -3.52
N GLY A 51 7.25 5.36 -4.22
CA GLY A 51 8.70 5.61 -4.19
C GLY A 51 9.46 4.87 -3.11
N PHE A 52 8.82 3.95 -2.36
CA PHE A 52 9.47 3.16 -1.30
C PHE A 52 10.74 2.40 -1.76
N GLY A 53 10.83 2.07 -3.05
CA GLY A 53 11.95 1.35 -3.66
C GLY A 53 13.05 2.25 -4.25
N ASN A 54 12.89 3.58 -4.17
CA ASN A 54 13.80 4.55 -4.76
C ASN A 54 14.66 5.23 -3.68
N LEU A 55 15.95 4.91 -3.70
CA LEU A 55 16.93 5.38 -2.71
C LEU A 55 17.20 6.90 -2.77
N ALA A 56 16.76 7.60 -3.82
CA ALA A 56 16.83 9.05 -3.88
C ALA A 56 15.83 9.72 -2.91
N TYR A 57 14.77 9.01 -2.53
CA TYR A 57 13.69 9.55 -1.69
C TYR A 57 13.66 8.98 -0.28
N THR A 58 14.05 7.71 -0.11
CA THR A 58 13.80 6.99 1.14
C THR A 58 14.79 5.84 1.39
N SER A 59 15.01 5.53 2.67
CA SER A 59 15.74 4.35 3.12
C SER A 59 14.83 3.15 3.48
N LEU A 60 13.56 3.18 3.06
CA LEU A 60 12.53 2.25 3.50
C LEU A 60 12.68 0.81 2.98
N LEU A 61 13.08 0.61 1.72
CA LEU A 61 13.19 -0.76 1.14
C LEU A 61 14.08 -1.71 1.97
N PRO A 62 15.30 -1.33 2.41
CA PRO A 62 16.07 -2.15 3.35
C PRO A 62 15.33 -2.48 4.66
N ALA A 63 14.58 -1.54 5.24
CA ALA A 63 13.83 -1.76 6.48
C ALA A 63 12.63 -2.69 6.28
N LEU A 64 11.94 -2.59 5.14
CA LEU A 64 10.88 -3.52 4.74
C LEU A 64 11.42 -4.95 4.63
N ARG A 65 12.56 -5.13 3.96
CA ARG A 65 13.23 -6.44 3.86
C ARG A 65 13.64 -7.00 5.21
N ALA A 66 14.22 -6.18 6.08
CA ALA A 66 14.59 -6.58 7.44
C ALA A 66 13.37 -6.95 8.30
N SER A 67 12.19 -6.45 7.95
CA SER A 67 10.94 -6.62 8.69
C SER A 67 9.96 -7.58 8.03
N SER A 68 10.34 -8.27 6.95
CA SER A 68 9.44 -9.10 6.13
C SER A 68 8.67 -10.14 6.95
N THR A 69 9.34 -10.83 7.88
CA THR A 69 8.68 -11.79 8.79
C THR A 69 7.67 -11.15 9.74
N ARG A 70 7.89 -9.88 10.15
CA ARG A 70 6.90 -9.16 10.98
C ARG A 70 5.73 -8.68 10.14
N ILE A 71 5.98 -8.18 8.93
CA ILE A 71 4.97 -7.81 7.95
C ILE A 71 4.06 -9.00 7.64
N GLU A 72 4.63 -10.17 7.38
CA GLU A 72 3.87 -11.41 7.19
C GLU A 72 3.03 -11.75 8.43
N LYS A 73 3.60 -11.68 9.64
CA LYS A 73 2.85 -11.92 10.89
C LYS A 73 1.74 -10.91 11.15
N PHE A 74 1.92 -9.65 10.73
CA PHE A 74 0.91 -8.60 10.83
C PHE A 74 -0.28 -8.92 9.93
N LEU A 75 -0.02 -9.24 8.65
CA LEU A 75 -1.05 -9.71 7.72
C LEU A 75 -1.76 -10.96 8.24
N MET A 76 -1.01 -11.98 8.65
CA MET A 76 -1.57 -13.25 9.14
C MET A 76 -2.51 -13.09 10.33
N LYS A 77 -2.41 -12.00 11.10
CA LYS A 77 -3.22 -11.68 12.28
C LYS A 77 -4.32 -10.64 12.02
N GLY A 78 -4.63 -10.33 10.76
CA GLY A 78 -5.72 -9.42 10.39
C GLY A 78 -5.31 -7.97 10.20
N GLY A 79 -4.01 -7.67 10.13
CA GLY A 79 -3.54 -6.34 9.75
C GLY A 79 -3.65 -6.12 8.24
N ASN A 80 -4.05 -4.92 7.82
CA ASN A 80 -4.18 -4.56 6.40
C ASN A 80 -2.93 -3.81 5.90
N ILE A 81 -2.46 -4.08 4.69
CA ILE A 81 -1.33 -3.35 4.12
C ILE A 81 -1.71 -2.77 2.75
N LEU A 82 -1.52 -1.47 2.58
CA LEU A 82 -1.58 -0.78 1.28
C LEU A 82 -0.17 -0.41 0.83
N VAL A 83 0.24 -0.91 -0.33
CA VAL A 83 1.56 -0.68 -0.91
C VAL A 83 1.39 0.03 -2.25
N PHE A 84 2.00 1.19 -2.38
CA PHE A 84 2.07 1.92 -3.64
C PHE A 84 3.28 1.53 -4.49
N GLY A 85 3.37 2.06 -5.70
CA GLY A 85 4.44 1.77 -6.63
C GLY A 85 5.84 2.10 -6.12
N ALA A 86 6.80 1.24 -6.43
CA ALA A 86 8.17 1.37 -5.94
C ALA A 86 8.95 2.57 -6.51
N MET A 87 8.49 3.15 -7.62
CA MET A 87 9.23 4.10 -8.48
C MET A 87 10.68 3.69 -8.74
N SER A 88 10.89 2.40 -8.96
CA SER A 88 12.22 1.80 -9.08
C SER A 88 12.18 0.71 -10.14
N PRO A 89 13.11 0.70 -11.12
CA PRO A 89 13.18 -0.34 -12.12
C PRO A 89 13.79 -1.66 -11.58
N LYS A 90 14.09 -1.72 -10.27
CA LYS A 90 14.69 -2.90 -9.64
C LYS A 90 13.67 -4.04 -9.58
N PRO A 91 13.94 -5.21 -10.21
CA PRO A 91 13.01 -6.33 -10.20
C PRO A 91 12.70 -6.87 -8.80
N ASP A 92 13.63 -6.69 -7.85
CA ASP A 92 13.54 -7.21 -6.49
C ASP A 92 12.92 -6.21 -5.49
N ALA A 93 12.33 -5.10 -5.95
CA ALA A 93 11.76 -4.08 -5.07
C ALA A 93 10.65 -4.62 -4.14
N TYR A 94 9.94 -5.68 -4.55
CA TYR A 94 8.81 -6.26 -3.80
C TYR A 94 9.16 -7.56 -3.06
N ASN A 95 10.42 -7.99 -3.06
CA ASN A 95 10.87 -9.27 -2.45
C ASN A 95 10.78 -9.36 -0.92
N TRP A 96 10.20 -8.35 -0.28
CA TRP A 96 9.92 -8.30 1.17
C TRP A 96 8.49 -8.70 1.51
N MET A 97 7.59 -8.75 0.51
CA MET A 97 6.21 -9.16 0.68
C MET A 97 6.10 -10.70 0.75
N PRO A 98 5.05 -11.24 1.41
CA PRO A 98 4.84 -12.68 1.49
C PRO A 98 4.32 -13.30 0.17
N VAL A 99 4.03 -12.48 -0.84
CA VAL A 99 3.53 -12.89 -2.15
C VAL A 99 4.41 -12.31 -3.26
N PRO A 100 4.70 -13.07 -4.33
CA PRO A 100 5.50 -12.59 -5.44
C PRO A 100 4.69 -11.63 -6.32
N VAL A 101 5.32 -10.51 -6.69
CA VAL A 101 4.79 -9.52 -7.63
C VAL A 101 5.91 -9.03 -8.52
N THR A 102 5.69 -9.04 -9.84
CA THR A 102 6.60 -8.45 -10.82
C THR A 102 6.07 -7.08 -11.22
N TYR A 103 6.75 -6.03 -10.79
CA TYR A 103 6.42 -4.63 -11.09
C TYR A 103 7.29 -4.09 -12.21
N VAL A 104 6.66 -3.40 -13.16
CA VAL A 104 7.31 -2.66 -14.23
C VAL A 104 7.15 -1.17 -13.94
N ASN A 105 8.27 -0.47 -13.76
CA ASN A 105 8.26 0.97 -13.54
C ASN A 105 8.12 1.71 -14.88
N GLU A 106 6.98 2.37 -15.05
CA GLU A 106 6.63 3.14 -16.23
C GLU A 106 5.58 4.16 -15.82
N TYR A 107 5.89 5.45 -15.93
CA TYR A 107 4.90 6.48 -15.63
C TYR A 107 3.98 6.72 -16.84
N PHE A 108 2.67 6.66 -16.63
CA PHE A 108 1.66 6.89 -17.65
C PHE A 108 0.35 7.39 -17.04
N SER A 109 -0.52 7.96 -17.89
CA SER A 109 -1.91 8.25 -17.56
C SER A 109 -2.83 7.50 -18.52
N THR A 110 -3.89 6.89 -18.01
CA THR A 110 -4.77 6.04 -18.81
C THR A 110 -6.16 5.89 -18.19
N PRO A 111 -7.20 5.61 -19.01
CA PRO A 111 -8.48 5.16 -18.48
C PRO A 111 -8.34 3.81 -17.75
N VAL A 112 -8.99 3.71 -16.60
CA VAL A 112 -8.97 2.51 -15.75
C VAL A 112 -10.35 1.87 -15.70
N VAL A 113 -10.35 0.54 -15.77
CA VAL A 113 -11.53 -0.30 -15.52
C VAL A 113 -11.35 -0.94 -14.16
N VAL A 114 -12.36 -0.76 -13.30
CA VAL A 114 -12.42 -1.33 -11.95
C VAL A 114 -13.63 -2.25 -11.83
N ASP A 115 -13.58 -3.23 -10.93
CA ASP A 115 -14.80 -3.92 -10.50
C ASP A 115 -15.56 -3.06 -9.48
N PRO A 116 -16.73 -2.50 -9.82
CA PRO A 116 -17.48 -1.63 -8.92
C PRO A 116 -18.05 -2.35 -7.69
N HIS A 117 -18.06 -3.69 -7.67
CA HIS A 117 -18.55 -4.46 -6.52
C HIS A 117 -17.46 -4.76 -5.50
N ASN A 118 -16.18 -4.57 -5.86
CA ASN A 118 -15.08 -4.83 -4.94
C ASN A 118 -14.87 -3.60 -4.02
N PRO A 119 -14.98 -3.74 -2.68
CA PRO A 119 -14.81 -2.62 -1.77
C PRO A 119 -13.44 -1.93 -1.88
N HIS A 120 -12.41 -2.65 -2.33
CA HIS A 120 -11.08 -2.09 -2.51
C HIS A 120 -10.95 -1.23 -3.77
N ALA A 121 -11.77 -1.47 -4.80
CA ALA A 121 -11.80 -0.62 -6.00
C ALA A 121 -12.18 0.83 -5.68
N ARG A 122 -12.83 1.05 -4.53
CA ARG A 122 -13.23 2.38 -4.04
C ARG A 122 -12.05 3.30 -3.70
N ILE A 123 -10.82 2.79 -3.72
CA ILE A 123 -9.60 3.63 -3.63
C ILE A 123 -9.62 4.78 -4.64
N MET A 124 -10.32 4.60 -5.77
CA MET A 124 -10.45 5.58 -6.85
C MET A 124 -11.78 6.36 -6.87
N ASP A 125 -12.63 6.28 -5.84
CA ASP A 125 -13.96 6.92 -5.84
C ASP A 125 -13.93 8.46 -6.04
N ASP A 126 -12.86 9.12 -5.62
CA ASP A 126 -12.71 10.59 -5.67
C ASP A 126 -12.05 11.07 -6.99
N PHE A 127 -11.88 10.18 -7.99
CA PHE A 127 -11.10 10.44 -9.20
C PHE A 127 -11.87 10.32 -10.52
N ASP A 128 -11.35 10.98 -11.56
CA ASP A 128 -11.78 10.76 -12.93
C ASP A 128 -11.10 9.52 -13.51
N LEU A 129 -11.84 8.40 -13.54
CA LEU A 129 -11.38 7.12 -14.09
C LEU A 129 -10.97 7.16 -15.57
N SER A 130 -11.23 8.25 -16.30
CA SER A 130 -10.79 8.41 -17.68
C SER A 130 -9.30 8.79 -17.81
N SER A 131 -8.65 9.20 -16.72
CA SER A 131 -7.28 9.74 -16.76
C SER A 131 -6.52 9.52 -15.44
N ILE A 132 -6.44 8.28 -14.96
CA ILE A 132 -5.69 7.94 -13.74
C ILE A 132 -4.20 7.94 -14.03
N GLU A 133 -3.41 8.58 -13.15
CA GLU A 133 -1.95 8.53 -13.19
C GLU A 133 -1.41 7.29 -12.47
N CYS A 134 -0.50 6.56 -13.13
CA CYS A 134 0.19 5.42 -12.58
C CYS A 134 1.70 5.58 -12.73
N ASP A 135 2.47 5.03 -11.79
CA ASP A 135 3.94 4.99 -11.83
C ASP A 135 4.51 3.66 -12.34
N GLY A 136 3.63 2.72 -12.71
CA GLY A 136 3.98 1.42 -13.23
C GLY A 136 2.77 0.52 -13.43
N TYR A 137 3.03 -0.78 -13.60
CA TYR A 137 2.01 -1.82 -13.66
C TYR A 137 2.59 -3.17 -13.19
N PHE A 138 1.74 -4.15 -12.95
CA PHE A 138 2.11 -5.50 -12.50
C PHE A 138 2.00 -6.48 -13.67
N SER A 139 3.13 -7.00 -14.14
CA SER A 139 3.17 -7.91 -15.29
C SER A 139 2.92 -9.37 -14.91
N GLU A 140 3.27 -9.75 -13.69
CA GLU A 140 3.03 -11.09 -13.15
C GLU A 140 2.60 -10.97 -11.68
N CYS A 141 1.44 -11.53 -11.34
CA CYS A 141 0.88 -11.52 -9.99
C CYS A 141 -0.02 -12.74 -9.77
N SER A 142 -0.07 -13.25 -8.55
CA SER A 142 -0.94 -14.38 -8.14
C SER A 142 -2.21 -13.97 -7.39
N GLY A 143 -2.51 -12.66 -7.34
CA GLY A 143 -3.64 -12.08 -6.61
C GLY A 143 -4.86 -11.80 -7.48
N GLU A 144 -5.93 -11.34 -6.85
CA GLU A 144 -7.10 -10.82 -7.56
C GLU A 144 -6.73 -9.45 -8.16
N VAL A 145 -7.01 -9.26 -9.45
CA VAL A 145 -6.76 -7.97 -10.12
C VAL A 145 -7.98 -7.09 -9.98
N LEU A 146 -7.84 -5.99 -9.27
CA LEU A 146 -8.92 -5.08 -8.91
C LEU A 146 -9.13 -3.95 -9.92
N ALA A 147 -8.04 -3.55 -10.58
CA ALA A 147 -8.06 -2.50 -11.57
C ALA A 147 -7.07 -2.77 -12.70
N ARG A 148 -7.53 -2.49 -13.93
CA ARG A 148 -6.77 -2.67 -15.16
C ARG A 148 -6.84 -1.43 -16.01
N THR A 149 -5.78 -1.18 -16.75
CA THR A 149 -5.79 -0.22 -17.85
C THR A 149 -6.62 -0.75 -19.03
N LYS A 150 -6.96 0.12 -19.98
CA LYS A 150 -7.65 -0.29 -21.22
C LYS A 150 -6.90 -1.32 -22.07
N ASP A 151 -5.57 -1.35 -21.99
CA ASP A 151 -4.68 -2.30 -22.65
C ASP A 151 -4.36 -3.54 -21.77
N ASP A 152 -5.20 -3.81 -20.77
CA ASP A 152 -5.17 -5.00 -19.92
C ASP A 152 -3.93 -5.14 -19.01
N ARG A 153 -3.27 -4.03 -18.68
CA ARG A 153 -2.21 -3.99 -17.67
C ARG A 153 -2.81 -3.88 -16.28
N ALA A 154 -2.43 -4.79 -15.38
CA ALA A 154 -2.88 -4.75 -13.99
C ALA A 154 -2.19 -3.59 -13.26
N ILE A 155 -2.97 -2.71 -12.61
CA ILE A 155 -2.43 -1.57 -11.85
C ILE A 155 -2.76 -1.61 -10.37
N MET A 156 -3.67 -2.52 -9.97
CA MET A 156 -4.07 -2.73 -8.60
C MET A 156 -4.43 -4.20 -8.40
N ILE A 157 -3.85 -4.81 -7.38
CA ILE A 157 -4.04 -6.23 -7.04
C ILE A 157 -4.26 -6.39 -5.54
N SER A 158 -5.06 -7.37 -5.14
CA SER A 158 -5.24 -7.78 -3.75
C SER A 158 -4.80 -9.21 -3.52
N HIS A 159 -4.32 -9.46 -2.31
CA HIS A 159 -4.00 -10.77 -1.78
C HIS A 159 -4.54 -10.90 -0.37
N GLU A 160 -5.29 -11.96 -0.11
CA GLU A 160 -5.62 -12.36 1.25
C GLU A 160 -4.45 -13.17 1.82
N VAL A 161 -3.93 -12.74 2.97
CA VAL A 161 -2.78 -13.37 3.64
C VAL A 161 -3.15 -13.61 5.10
N GLY A 162 -3.57 -14.85 5.39
CA GLY A 162 -4.15 -15.21 6.68
C GLY A 162 -5.48 -14.51 6.90
N GLU A 163 -5.57 -13.69 7.96
CA GLU A 163 -6.78 -12.93 8.29
C GLU A 163 -6.77 -11.48 7.75
N GLY A 164 -5.68 -11.06 7.11
CA GLY A 164 -5.48 -9.68 6.65
C GLY A 164 -5.34 -9.56 5.14
N THR A 165 -5.51 -8.32 4.65
CA THR A 165 -5.47 -8.01 3.22
C THR A 165 -4.19 -7.25 2.87
N LEU A 166 -3.48 -7.72 1.85
CA LEU A 166 -2.40 -6.99 1.18
C LEU A 166 -2.92 -6.43 -0.15
N LEU A 167 -2.90 -5.11 -0.27
CA LEU A 167 -3.30 -4.38 -1.45
C LEU A 167 -2.08 -3.68 -2.05
N VAL A 168 -1.82 -3.94 -3.33
CA VAL A 168 -0.68 -3.38 -4.06
C VAL A 168 -1.21 -2.58 -5.23
N ALA A 169 -0.86 -1.30 -5.30
CA ALA A 169 -1.35 -0.35 -6.28
C ALA A 169 -0.18 0.42 -6.92
N SER A 170 -0.27 0.71 -8.20
CA SER A 170 0.68 1.55 -8.94
C SER A 170 0.16 2.96 -9.18
N LEU A 171 -0.92 3.33 -8.48
CA LEU A 171 -1.54 4.66 -8.56
C LEU A 171 -0.55 5.73 -8.09
N HIS A 172 -0.48 6.85 -8.81
CA HIS A 172 0.32 8.01 -8.46
C HIS A 172 -0.52 9.12 -7.80
N GLU A 173 -1.51 8.72 -7.00
CA GLU A 173 -2.51 9.61 -6.41
C GLU A 173 -2.87 9.19 -4.98
N TYR A 174 -3.39 10.13 -4.16
CA TYR A 174 -3.81 9.82 -2.78
C TYR A 174 -5.18 9.14 -2.76
N PRO A 175 -5.33 7.97 -2.11
CA PRO A 175 -6.60 7.25 -2.04
C PRO A 175 -7.81 8.11 -1.68
N SER A 176 -8.98 7.73 -2.19
CA SER A 176 -10.23 8.35 -1.78
C SER A 176 -10.39 8.32 -0.25
N SER A 177 -10.95 9.40 0.28
CA SER A 177 -11.11 9.57 1.73
C SER A 177 -11.99 8.46 2.35
N GLY A 178 -13.06 8.09 1.65
CA GLY A 178 -13.98 7.02 2.04
C GLY A 178 -13.30 5.65 2.06
N PHE A 179 -12.43 5.37 1.09
CA PHE A 179 -11.64 4.14 1.09
C PHE A 179 -10.66 4.11 2.26
N LEU A 180 -9.90 5.19 2.50
CA LEU A 180 -8.93 5.21 3.60
C LEU A 180 -9.59 4.98 4.95
N ASN A 181 -10.73 5.65 5.18
CA ASN A 181 -11.48 5.49 6.41
C ASN A 181 -11.90 4.03 6.62
N GLY A 182 -12.45 3.39 5.58
CA GLY A 182 -12.85 1.98 5.65
C GLY A 182 -11.66 1.02 5.81
N PHE A 183 -10.61 1.18 5.00
CA PHE A 183 -9.44 0.30 4.98
C PHE A 183 -8.63 0.36 6.28
N CYS A 184 -8.64 1.52 6.95
CA CYS A 184 -7.95 1.76 8.22
C CYS A 184 -8.83 1.56 9.46
N SER A 185 -10.06 1.06 9.27
CA SER A 185 -11.02 0.79 10.34
C SER A 185 -11.11 -0.69 10.68
N GLY A 186 -11.16 -1.03 11.97
CA GLY A 186 -11.26 -2.40 12.45
C GLY A 186 -11.82 -2.51 13.87
N GLU A 187 -12.19 -3.72 14.28
CA GLU A 187 -12.63 -4.00 15.65
C GLU A 187 -11.44 -4.09 16.64
N THR A 188 -10.26 -4.44 16.12
CA THR A 188 -9.02 -4.62 16.88
C THR A 188 -7.84 -3.96 16.18
N GLU A 189 -6.79 -3.66 16.95
CA GLU A 189 -5.48 -3.33 16.39
C GLU A 189 -4.61 -4.58 16.33
N THR A 190 -3.80 -4.69 15.28
CA THR A 190 -2.83 -5.76 15.10
C THR A 190 -1.44 -5.26 15.46
N LEU A 191 -0.68 -6.13 16.16
CA LEU A 191 0.70 -5.84 16.52
C LEU A 191 1.60 -5.99 15.29
N PHE A 192 2.35 -4.94 14.96
CA PHE A 192 3.42 -4.94 13.97
C PHE A 192 4.78 -5.38 14.55
#